data_AF-A0A8J7NU80-F1
#
_entry.id   AF-A0A8J7NU80-F1
#
_cell.length_a   1.000
_cell.length_b   1.000
_cell.length_c   1.000
_cell.angle_alpha   90.00
_cell.angle_beta   90.00
_cell.angle_gamma   90.00
#
_symmetry.space_group_name_H-M   'P 1'
#
loop_
_entity.id
_entity.type
_entity.pdbx_description
1 polymer ?
#
loop_
_entity_poly.entity_id
_entity_poly.type
_entity_poly.pdbx_seq_one_letter_code
_entity_poly.pdbx_strand_id
1 'polypeptide(L)'
;MGLEVLLFVPNVIGYIRVLLLGIAWAYFHEPEVFMPCYVISIILDGVDGWAARRLNQTSEFGAWLDVVVDNLGRGMLWSMLFEAGWLVAAVEWCVFVCTHSALGAQWKSRLGGGPPWVQAVMANGFKTPLGVLAIGGLHVLPVWLYGYQRGVLTEPLSIPAWLQGLGAIVLIAGRLLCFTVEVRSAGVLKEGDETTPG
;
A
#
# COMPACT_ATOMS: atom_id res chain seq x y z
N MET A 1 -14.80 -27.42 -3.01
CA MET A 1 -14.96 -26.18 -2.24
C MET A 1 -13.69 -25.35 -2.07
N GLY A 2 -12.53 -25.88 -1.65
CA GLY A 2 -11.31 -25.05 -1.48
C GLY A 2 -10.70 -24.50 -2.79
N LEU A 3 -10.68 -25.31 -3.86
CA LEU A 3 -10.02 -24.93 -5.12
C LEU A 3 -10.80 -23.89 -5.95
N GLU A 4 -12.12 -23.83 -5.78
CA GLU A 4 -12.99 -22.88 -6.49
C GLU A 4 -12.68 -21.43 -6.11
N VAL A 5 -12.25 -21.20 -4.86
CA VAL A 5 -11.83 -19.88 -4.38
C VAL A 5 -10.67 -19.34 -5.23
N LEU A 6 -9.73 -20.19 -5.65
CA LEU A 6 -8.61 -19.77 -6.51
C LEU A 6 -9.09 -19.23 -7.86
N LEU A 7 -10.26 -19.64 -8.32
CA LEU A 7 -10.83 -19.24 -9.62
C LEU A 7 -11.88 -18.14 -9.50
N PHE A 8 -12.09 -17.58 -8.30
CA PHE A 8 -12.94 -16.40 -8.14
C PHE A 8 -12.43 -15.25 -9.02
N VAL A 9 -13.35 -14.52 -9.64
CA VAL A 9 -13.05 -13.37 -10.51
C VAL A 9 -12.09 -12.37 -9.86
N PRO A 10 -12.27 -11.92 -8.59
CA PRO A 10 -11.30 -11.05 -7.93
C PRO A 10 -9.90 -11.66 -7.82
N ASN A 11 -9.78 -12.97 -7.59
CA ASN A 11 -8.48 -13.63 -7.43
C ASN A 11 -7.76 -13.78 -8.78
N VAL A 12 -8.51 -14.03 -9.85
CA VAL A 12 -7.97 -14.00 -11.22
C VAL A 12 -7.45 -12.60 -11.56
N ILE A 13 -8.16 -11.53 -11.17
CA ILE A 13 -7.66 -10.16 -11.30
C ILE A 13 -6.37 -9.98 -10.48
N GLY A 14 -6.31 -10.50 -9.25
CA GLY A 14 -5.10 -10.54 -8.43
C GLY A 14 -3.91 -11.21 -9.14
N TYR A 15 -4.12 -12.33 -9.84
CA TYR A 15 -3.05 -12.98 -10.61
C TYR A 15 -2.59 -12.15 -11.81
N ILE A 16 -3.52 -11.44 -12.47
CA ILE A 16 -3.18 -10.48 -13.52
C ILE A 16 -2.33 -9.34 -12.95
N ARG A 17 -2.65 -8.83 -11.75
CA ARG A 17 -1.83 -7.84 -11.04
C ARG A 17 -0.42 -8.36 -10.80
N VAL A 18 -0.26 -9.60 -10.31
CA VAL A 18 1.07 -10.23 -10.14
C VAL A 18 1.85 -10.25 -11.45
N LEU A 19 1.21 -10.64 -12.55
CA LEU A 19 1.86 -10.65 -13.87
C LEU A 19 2.28 -9.24 -14.31
N LEU A 20 1.39 -8.26 -14.16
CA LEU A 20 1.68 -6.86 -14.51
C LEU A 20 2.83 -6.28 -13.67
N LEU A 21 2.88 -6.59 -12.37
CA LEU A 21 4.00 -6.20 -11.52
C LEU A 21 5.30 -6.89 -11.94
N GLY A 22 5.26 -8.17 -12.33
CA GLY A 22 6.42 -8.88 -12.87
C GLY A 22 6.95 -8.27 -14.17
N ILE A 23 6.05 -7.86 -15.06
CA ILE A 23 6.42 -7.12 -16.28
C ILE A 23 6.98 -5.75 -15.92
N ALA A 24 6.31 -4.99 -15.05
CA ALA A 24 6.81 -3.69 -14.60
C ALA A 24 8.22 -3.82 -14.01
N TRP A 25 8.48 -4.85 -13.21
CA TRP A 25 9.81 -5.11 -12.67
C TRP A 25 10.85 -5.34 -13.77
N ALA A 26 10.56 -6.24 -14.71
CA ALA A 26 11.48 -6.59 -15.79
C ALA A 26 11.86 -5.37 -16.65
N TYR A 27 10.96 -4.40 -16.76
CA TYR A 27 11.12 -3.17 -17.55
C TYR A 27 11.25 -1.92 -16.69
N PHE A 28 11.81 -2.04 -15.47
CA PHE A 28 11.95 -0.90 -14.55
C PHE A 28 12.73 0.27 -15.13
N HIS A 29 13.67 0.02 -16.06
CA HIS A 29 14.50 1.04 -16.68
C HIS A 29 13.85 1.69 -17.91
N GLU A 30 12.73 1.16 -18.37
CA GLU A 30 11.97 1.57 -19.54
C GLU A 30 10.60 2.13 -19.11
N PRO A 31 10.50 3.45 -18.82
CA PRO A 31 9.31 4.03 -18.20
C PRO A 31 8.04 3.88 -19.05
N GLU A 32 8.19 3.77 -20.37
CA GLU A 32 7.12 3.57 -21.34
C GLU A 32 6.38 2.23 -21.13
N VAL A 33 7.04 1.23 -20.56
CA VAL A 33 6.45 -0.08 -20.23
C VAL A 33 6.13 -0.16 -18.74
N PHE A 34 7.05 0.29 -17.89
CA PHE A 34 6.86 0.28 -16.43
C PHE A 34 5.60 1.04 -16.02
N MET A 35 5.44 2.29 -16.47
CA MET A 35 4.37 3.16 -15.98
C MET A 35 2.98 2.62 -16.31
N PRO A 36 2.66 2.21 -17.56
CA PRO A 36 1.36 1.62 -17.85
C PRO A 36 1.11 0.33 -17.08
N CYS A 37 2.07 -0.60 -17.02
CA CYS A 37 1.89 -1.88 -16.32
C CYS A 37 1.64 -1.68 -14.82
N TYR A 38 2.44 -0.83 -14.17
CA TYR A 38 2.30 -0.55 -12.74
C TYR A 38 1.00 0.20 -12.43
N VAL A 39 0.64 1.22 -13.22
CA VAL A 39 -0.61 1.98 -13.03
C VAL A 39 -1.85 1.10 -13.27
N ILE A 40 -1.84 0.26 -14.30
CA ILE A 40 -2.94 -0.69 -14.54
C ILE A 40 -3.06 -1.66 -13.36
N SER A 41 -1.94 -2.17 -12.82
CA SER A 41 -1.96 -3.03 -11.64
C SER A 41 -2.60 -2.35 -10.42
N ILE A 42 -2.30 -1.06 -10.18
CA ILE A 42 -2.95 -0.27 -9.11
C ILE A 42 -4.43 -0.07 -9.39
N ILE A 43 -4.83 0.19 -10.63
CA ILE A 43 -6.26 0.35 -10.95
C ILE A 43 -7.01 -0.96 -10.70
N LEU A 44 -6.41 -2.09 -11.07
CA LEU A 44 -7.01 -3.42 -10.90
C LEU A 44 -7.19 -3.82 -9.44
N ASP A 45 -6.39 -3.31 -8.51
CA ASP A 45 -6.60 -3.42 -7.06
C ASP A 45 -8.00 -2.93 -6.64
N GLY A 46 -8.38 -1.73 -7.08
CA GLY A 46 -9.73 -1.22 -6.82
C GLY A 46 -10.83 -2.07 -7.49
N VAL A 47 -10.53 -2.64 -8.66
CA VAL A 47 -11.48 -3.45 -9.44
C VAL A 47 -11.70 -4.82 -8.81
N ASP A 48 -10.68 -5.49 -8.29
CA ASP A 48 -10.83 -6.80 -7.65
C ASP A 48 -11.71 -6.70 -6.39
N GLY A 49 -11.51 -5.69 -5.54
CA GLY A 49 -12.31 -5.50 -4.35
C GLY A 49 -13.76 -5.15 -4.71
N TRP A 50 -13.97 -4.35 -5.77
CA TRP A 50 -15.30 -4.08 -6.29
C TRP A 50 -15.98 -5.35 -6.82
N ALA A 51 -15.27 -6.16 -7.61
CA ALA A 51 -15.78 -7.41 -8.16
C ALA A 51 -16.11 -8.42 -7.06
N ALA A 52 -15.25 -8.56 -6.03
CA ALA A 52 -15.49 -9.42 -4.88
C ALA A 52 -16.82 -9.10 -4.18
N ARG A 53 -17.10 -7.80 -3.94
CA ARG A 53 -18.35 -7.35 -3.32
C ARG A 53 -19.55 -7.53 -4.25
N ARG A 54 -19.39 -7.23 -5.56
CA ARG A 54 -20.50 -7.27 -6.52
C ARG A 54 -20.95 -8.69 -6.85
N LEU A 55 -20.02 -9.64 -6.88
CA LEU A 55 -20.23 -11.05 -7.21
C LEU A 55 -20.41 -11.93 -5.97
N ASN A 56 -20.35 -11.36 -4.76
CA ASN A 56 -20.38 -12.10 -3.50
C ASN A 56 -19.26 -13.17 -3.42
N GLN A 57 -18.06 -12.83 -3.90
CA GLN A 57 -16.86 -13.68 -3.98
C GLN A 57 -15.76 -13.21 -3.02
N THR A 58 -16.13 -12.67 -1.85
CA THR A 58 -15.18 -12.28 -0.81
C THR A 58 -14.62 -13.53 -0.11
N SER A 59 -13.30 -13.59 0.07
CA SER A 59 -12.63 -14.72 0.73
C SER A 59 -11.38 -14.27 1.48
N GLU A 60 -10.98 -15.02 2.52
CA GLU A 60 -9.73 -14.80 3.26
C GLU A 60 -8.50 -14.89 2.33
N PHE A 61 -8.48 -15.87 1.43
CA PHE A 61 -7.41 -16.00 0.44
C PHE A 61 -7.30 -14.74 -0.43
N GLY A 62 -8.41 -14.22 -0.94
CA GLY A 62 -8.40 -13.01 -1.76
C GLY A 62 -7.92 -11.78 -0.98
N ALA A 63 -8.34 -11.63 0.27
CA ALA A 63 -7.88 -10.54 1.14
C ALA A 63 -6.36 -10.61 1.43
N TRP A 64 -5.81 -11.81 1.61
CA TRP A 64 -4.37 -12.00 1.78
C TRP A 64 -3.60 -11.79 0.48
N LEU A 65 -4.12 -12.30 -0.65
CA LEU A 65 -3.52 -12.09 -1.97
C LEU A 65 -3.38 -10.60 -2.26
N ASP A 66 -4.45 -9.83 -2.02
CA ASP A 66 -4.49 -8.39 -2.20
C ASP A 66 -3.35 -7.69 -1.44
N VAL A 67 -3.26 -7.91 -0.13
CA VAL A 67 -2.21 -7.33 0.72
C VAL A 67 -0.80 -7.73 0.24
N VAL A 68 -0.61 -8.99 -0.13
CA VAL A 68 0.69 -9.50 -0.59
C VAL A 68 1.11 -8.80 -1.88
N VAL A 69 0.22 -8.72 -2.86
CA VAL A 69 0.50 -8.07 -4.15
C VAL A 69 0.84 -6.60 -3.96
N ASP A 70 0.10 -5.92 -3.08
CA ASP A 70 0.31 -4.52 -2.76
C ASP A 70 1.67 -4.24 -2.10
N ASN A 71 2.01 -5.00 -1.06
CA ASN A 71 3.30 -4.89 -0.38
C ASN A 71 4.46 -5.28 -1.29
N LEU A 72 4.30 -6.30 -2.15
CA LEU A 72 5.32 -6.68 -3.13
C LEU A 72 5.54 -5.57 -4.16
N GLY A 73 4.49 -4.97 -4.71
CA GLY A 73 4.59 -3.87 -5.66
C GLY A 73 5.32 -2.66 -5.09
N ARG A 74 4.92 -2.21 -3.89
CA ARG A 74 5.61 -1.10 -3.20
C ARG A 74 7.03 -1.44 -2.79
N GLY A 75 7.25 -2.63 -2.23
CA GLY A 75 8.56 -3.06 -1.75
C GLY A 75 9.58 -3.19 -2.87
N MET A 76 9.16 -3.72 -4.02
CA MET A 76 9.95 -3.74 -5.25
C MET A 76 10.32 -2.31 -5.67
N LEU A 77 9.35 -1.41 -5.73
CA LEU A 77 9.57 -0.04 -6.17
C LEU A 77 10.55 0.70 -5.26
N TRP A 78 10.38 0.61 -3.94
CA TRP A 78 11.33 1.18 -2.98
C TRP A 78 12.74 0.62 -3.16
N SER A 79 12.87 -0.71 -3.27
CA SER A 79 14.17 -1.38 -3.37
C SER A 79 14.92 -1.04 -4.66
N MET A 80 14.20 -0.78 -5.75
CA MET A 80 14.79 -0.39 -7.03
C MET A 80 15.12 1.12 -7.11
N LEU A 81 14.45 1.95 -6.29
CA LEU A 81 14.70 3.40 -6.25
C LEU A 81 15.87 3.81 -5.36
N PHE A 82 16.11 3.07 -4.27
CA PHE A 82 17.15 3.38 -3.29
C PHE A 82 17.79 2.11 -2.75
N GLU A 83 19.11 2.14 -2.54
CA GLU A 83 19.86 1.00 -1.98
C GLU A 83 19.31 0.54 -0.62
N ALA A 84 18.88 1.48 0.22
CA ALA A 84 18.26 1.20 1.51
C ALA A 84 16.73 1.05 1.45
N GLY A 85 16.12 1.09 0.26
CA GLY A 85 14.67 1.06 0.09
C GLY A 85 14.00 -0.21 0.61
N TRP A 86 14.74 -1.33 0.64
CA TRP A 86 14.27 -2.59 1.23
C TRP A 86 13.91 -2.45 2.72
N LEU A 87 14.49 -1.50 3.45
CA LEU A 87 14.14 -1.23 4.85
C LEU A 87 12.69 -0.73 4.99
N VAL A 88 12.24 0.10 4.05
CA VAL A 88 10.85 0.59 4.05
C VAL A 88 9.89 -0.58 3.84
N ALA A 89 10.20 -1.46 2.88
CA ALA A 89 9.43 -2.67 2.63
C ALA A 89 9.40 -3.62 3.85
N ALA A 90 10.54 -3.80 4.51
CA ALA A 90 10.64 -4.62 5.71
C ALA A 90 9.78 -4.08 6.85
N VAL A 91 9.81 -2.76 7.07
CA VAL A 91 8.95 -2.09 8.07
C VAL A 91 7.47 -2.27 7.73
N GLU A 92 7.05 -2.05 6.48
CA GLU A 92 5.66 -2.23 6.05
C GLU A 92 5.17 -3.66 6.32
N TRP A 93 5.99 -4.66 5.99
CA TRP A 93 5.69 -6.07 6.27
C TRP A 93 5.63 -6.37 7.77
N CYS A 94 6.63 -5.95 8.55
CA CYS A 94 6.67 -6.18 9.99
C CYS A 94 5.46 -5.57 10.68
N VAL A 95 5.14 -4.31 10.36
CA VAL A 95 3.98 -3.63 10.96
C VAL A 95 2.69 -4.32 10.58
N PHE A 96 2.50 -4.67 9.30
CA PHE A 96 1.30 -5.36 8.86
C PHE A 96 1.12 -6.70 9.60
N VAL A 97 2.15 -7.55 9.60
CA VAL A 97 2.10 -8.88 10.24
C VAL A 97 1.83 -8.76 11.73
N CYS A 98 2.57 -7.89 12.44
CA CYS A 98 2.40 -7.73 13.87
C CYS A 98 1.02 -7.12 14.24
N THR A 99 0.54 -6.16 13.46
CA THR A 99 -0.78 -5.55 13.68
C THR A 99 -1.88 -6.58 13.46
N HIS A 100 -1.79 -7.36 12.38
CA HIS A 100 -2.76 -8.39 12.05
C HIS A 100 -2.73 -9.55 13.07
N SER A 101 -1.55 -9.96 13.53
CA SER A 101 -1.41 -11.04 14.51
C SER A 101 -2.03 -10.69 15.87
N ALA A 102 -1.93 -9.43 16.31
CA ALA A 102 -2.44 -9.04 17.62
C ALA A 102 -3.88 -8.52 17.62
N LEU A 103 -4.30 -7.83 16.56
CA LEU A 103 -5.63 -7.22 16.50
C LEU A 103 -6.63 -8.01 15.64
N GLY A 104 -6.15 -9.01 14.89
CA GLY A 104 -6.94 -9.85 14.00
C GLY A 104 -7.62 -9.07 12.87
N ALA A 105 -8.66 -9.65 12.29
CA ALA A 105 -9.43 -9.05 11.19
C ALA A 105 -10.08 -7.69 11.56
N GLN A 106 -10.25 -7.40 12.86
CA GLN A 106 -10.86 -6.17 13.37
C GLN A 106 -9.82 -5.07 13.70
N TRP A 107 -8.59 -5.18 13.19
CA TRP A 107 -7.52 -4.23 13.48
C TRP A 107 -7.89 -2.76 13.19
N LYS A 108 -8.67 -2.51 12.14
CA LYS A 108 -9.10 -1.15 11.76
C LYS A 108 -9.94 -0.48 12.85
N SER A 109 -10.86 -1.21 13.47
CA SER A 109 -11.73 -0.67 14.53
C SER A 109 -10.96 -0.49 15.84
N ARG A 110 -10.05 -1.43 16.15
CA ARG A 110 -9.24 -1.37 17.38
C ARG A 110 -8.20 -0.25 17.38
N LEU A 111 -7.53 -0.01 16.25
CA LEU A 111 -6.63 1.15 16.12
C LEU A 111 -7.39 2.48 16.12
N GLY A 112 -8.67 2.49 15.73
CA GLY A 112 -9.55 3.66 15.79
C GLY A 112 -9.80 4.19 17.21
N GLY A 113 -9.51 3.40 18.26
CA GLY A 113 -9.48 3.85 19.65
C GLY A 113 -8.16 4.51 20.08
N GLY A 114 -7.20 4.65 19.16
CA GLY A 114 -5.88 5.19 19.42
C GLY A 114 -5.87 6.71 19.65
N PRO A 115 -4.69 7.34 19.68
CA PRO A 115 -4.60 8.77 19.93
C PRO A 115 -5.20 9.65 18.80
N PRO A 116 -5.49 10.94 19.04
CA PRO A 116 -6.33 11.76 18.14
C PRO A 116 -5.91 11.81 16.67
N TRP A 117 -4.60 11.84 16.38
CA TRP A 117 -4.10 11.87 15.00
C TRP A 117 -4.27 10.53 14.29
N VAL A 118 -4.12 9.40 15.00
CA VAL A 118 -4.39 8.06 14.45
C VAL A 118 -5.87 7.94 14.12
N GLN A 119 -6.75 8.38 15.03
CA GLN A 119 -8.19 8.40 14.77
C GLN A 119 -8.52 9.27 13.56
N ALA A 120 -7.90 10.46 13.46
CA ALA A 120 -8.12 11.37 12.35
C ALA A 120 -7.68 10.78 11.00
N VAL A 121 -6.57 10.03 10.96
CA VAL A 121 -6.12 9.31 9.75
C VAL A 121 -7.08 8.17 9.40
N MET A 122 -7.55 7.40 10.38
CA MET A 122 -8.38 6.21 10.14
C MET A 122 -9.87 6.50 9.94
N ALA A 123 -10.33 7.69 10.33
CA ALA A 123 -11.73 8.08 10.25
C ALA A 123 -12.31 7.97 8.83
N ASN A 124 -13.59 7.60 8.75
CA ASN A 124 -14.33 7.40 7.49
C ASN A 124 -13.66 6.43 6.50
N GLY A 125 -12.84 5.49 7.00
CA GLY A 125 -12.08 4.59 6.15
C GLY A 125 -11.02 5.32 5.33
N PHE A 126 -10.24 6.18 5.99
CA PHE A 126 -9.16 7.00 5.41
C PHE A 126 -9.59 8.13 4.46
N LYS A 127 -10.88 8.49 4.44
CA LYS A 127 -11.42 9.55 3.56
C LYS A 127 -11.32 10.96 4.13
N THR A 128 -10.57 11.15 5.23
CA THR A 128 -10.25 12.47 5.77
C THR A 128 -9.06 13.09 5.06
N PRO A 129 -8.81 14.41 5.17
CA PRO A 129 -7.60 15.01 4.59
C PRO A 129 -6.30 14.34 5.05
N LEU A 130 -6.20 13.98 6.34
CA LEU A 130 -5.04 13.26 6.87
C LEU A 130 -4.97 11.80 6.38
N GLY A 131 -6.10 11.12 6.22
CA GLY A 131 -6.17 9.78 5.65
C GLY A 131 -5.74 9.74 4.19
N VAL A 132 -6.23 10.69 3.38
CA VAL A 132 -5.85 10.85 1.97
C VAL A 132 -4.37 11.20 1.85
N LEU A 133 -3.85 12.08 2.72
CA LEU A 133 -2.43 12.41 2.74
C LEU A 133 -1.57 11.18 3.09
N ALA A 134 -1.96 10.40 4.09
CA ALA A 134 -1.26 9.18 4.49
C ALA A 134 -1.26 8.12 3.37
N ILE A 135 -2.42 7.85 2.75
CA ILE A 135 -2.54 6.92 1.62
C ILE A 135 -1.75 7.42 0.41
N GLY A 136 -1.83 8.72 0.12
CA GLY A 136 -1.03 9.35 -0.93
C GLY A 136 0.46 9.14 -0.71
N GLY A 137 0.94 9.38 0.51
CA GLY A 137 2.33 9.11 0.86
C GLY A 137 2.73 7.63 0.80
N LEU A 138 1.82 6.72 1.14
CA LEU A 138 2.09 5.27 1.09
C LEU A 138 2.16 4.75 -0.36
N HIS A 139 1.20 5.11 -1.21
CA HIS A 139 1.06 4.53 -2.55
C HIS A 139 1.62 5.40 -3.67
N VAL A 140 1.47 6.73 -3.59
CA VAL A 140 1.81 7.65 -4.68
C VAL A 140 3.26 8.13 -4.59
N LEU A 141 3.82 8.30 -3.39
CA LEU A 141 5.21 8.71 -3.21
C LEU A 141 6.22 7.88 -4.02
N PRO A 142 6.26 6.54 -3.93
CA PRO A 142 7.28 5.77 -4.63
C PRO A 142 7.13 5.90 -6.16
N VAL A 143 5.90 6.00 -6.69
CA VAL A 143 5.66 6.23 -8.12
C VAL A 143 6.08 7.64 -8.54
N TRP A 144 5.82 8.63 -7.69
CA TRP A 144 6.25 10.02 -7.93
C TRP A 144 7.78 10.13 -8.00
N LEU A 145 8.47 9.47 -7.07
CA LEU A 145 9.94 9.43 -7.04
C LEU A 145 10.50 8.69 -8.26
N TYR A 146 9.88 7.59 -8.68
CA TYR A 146 10.22 6.93 -9.94
C TYR A 146 10.08 7.89 -11.13
N GLY A 147 8.93 8.54 -11.26
CA GLY A 147 8.68 9.45 -12.36
C GLY A 147 9.63 10.65 -12.36
N TYR A 148 10.03 11.12 -11.18
CA TYR A 148 11.04 12.16 -11.02
C TYR A 148 12.42 11.69 -11.49
N GLN A 149 12.91 10.55 -10.99
CA GLN A 149 14.23 10.01 -11.32
C GLN A 149 14.36 9.60 -12.80
N ARG A 150 13.27 9.14 -13.41
CA ARG A 150 13.21 8.69 -14.81
C ARG A 150 12.80 9.78 -15.81
N GLY A 151 12.57 11.01 -15.35
CA GLY A 151 12.15 12.12 -16.20
C GLY A 151 10.71 12.06 -16.71
N VAL A 152 9.90 11.09 -16.28
CA VAL A 152 8.48 10.95 -16.66
C VAL A 152 7.67 12.20 -16.31
N LEU A 153 7.95 12.81 -15.15
CA LEU A 153 7.24 14.02 -14.72
C LEU A 153 7.57 15.23 -15.61
N THR A 154 8.79 15.29 -16.14
CA THR A 154 9.28 16.42 -16.94
C THR A 154 8.92 16.25 -18.41
N GLU A 155 9.23 15.10 -19.00
CA GLU A 155 9.16 14.87 -20.44
C GLU A 155 7.71 14.55 -20.87
N PRO A 156 7.11 13.38 -20.57
CA PRO A 156 5.70 13.10 -20.85
C PRO A 156 4.69 14.06 -20.24
N LEU A 157 4.88 14.45 -18.98
CA LEU A 157 3.85 15.19 -18.22
C LEU A 157 4.08 16.70 -18.14
N SER A 158 5.23 17.20 -18.59
CA SER A 158 5.54 18.63 -18.66
C SER A 158 5.35 19.38 -17.32
N ILE A 159 5.57 18.69 -16.19
CA ILE A 159 5.39 19.25 -14.86
C ILE A 159 6.61 20.13 -14.52
N PRO A 160 6.44 21.41 -14.14
CA PRO A 160 7.53 22.26 -13.70
C PRO A 160 8.29 21.71 -12.48
N ALA A 161 9.61 21.89 -12.44
CA ALA A 161 10.48 21.35 -11.37
C ALA A 161 10.04 21.75 -9.95
N TRP A 162 9.52 22.98 -9.76
CA TRP A 162 9.03 23.42 -8.45
C TRP A 162 7.78 22.65 -8.01
N LEU A 163 6.89 22.27 -8.94
CA LEU A 163 5.72 21.43 -8.66
C LEU A 163 6.13 19.99 -8.37
N GLN A 164 7.15 19.48 -9.06
CA GLN A 164 7.72 18.16 -8.79
C GLN A 164 8.25 18.08 -7.34
N GLY A 165 9.03 19.09 -6.93
CA GLY A 165 9.55 19.20 -5.57
C GLY A 165 8.47 19.39 -4.52
N LEU A 166 7.50 20.28 -4.77
CA LEU A 166 6.37 20.50 -3.86
C LEU A 166 5.55 19.22 -3.67
N GLY A 167 5.23 18.51 -4.76
CA GLY A 167 4.54 17.23 -4.71
C GLY A 167 5.30 16.19 -3.89
N ALA A 168 6.62 16.09 -4.10
CA ALA A 168 7.46 15.20 -3.32
C ALA A 168 7.43 15.52 -1.81
N ILE A 169 7.52 16.80 -1.44
CA ILE A 169 7.46 17.25 -0.04
C ILE A 169 6.13 16.83 0.61
N VAL A 170 5.00 17.09 -0.07
CA VAL A 170 3.66 16.73 0.43
C VAL A 170 3.54 15.21 0.60
N LEU A 171 3.99 14.44 -0.39
CA LEU A 171 3.93 12.98 -0.36
C LEU A 171 4.86 12.37 0.70
N ILE A 172 6.05 12.95 0.92
CA ILE A 172 6.96 12.56 2.02
C ILE A 172 6.31 12.83 3.37
N ALA A 173 5.69 14.00 3.57
CA ALA A 173 4.96 14.30 4.79
C ALA A 173 3.83 13.29 5.03
N GLY A 174 3.12 12.88 3.97
CA GLY A 174 2.15 11.79 4.03
C GLY A 174 2.74 10.44 4.42
N ARG A 175 3.89 10.06 3.88
CA ARG A 175 4.54 8.78 4.22
C ARG A 175 5.02 8.76 5.66
N LEU A 176 5.56 9.88 6.14
CA LEU A 176 5.95 10.05 7.55
C LEU A 176 4.74 9.97 8.47
N LEU A 177 3.62 10.62 8.12
CA LEU A 177 2.37 10.49 8.87
C LEU A 177 1.90 9.03 8.92
N CYS A 178 1.89 8.34 7.79
CA CYS A 178 1.54 6.92 7.72
C CYS A 178 2.47 6.07 8.62
N PHE A 179 3.78 6.33 8.58
CA PHE A 179 4.76 5.66 9.43
C PHE A 179 4.50 5.87 10.94
N THR A 180 4.06 7.06 11.37
CA THR A 180 3.71 7.26 12.79
C THR A 180 2.52 6.40 13.24
N VAL A 181 1.56 6.13 12.35
CA VAL A 181 0.42 5.24 12.62
C VAL A 181 0.88 3.78 12.66
N GLU A 182 1.76 3.40 11.73
CA GLU A 182 2.40 2.08 11.67
C GLU A 182 3.15 1.77 12.98
N VAL A 183 3.98 2.71 13.47
CA VAL A 183 4.74 2.54 14.72
C VAL A 183 3.84 2.49 15.96
N ARG A 184 2.76 3.28 16.03
CA ARG A 184 1.81 3.14 17.16
C ARG A 184 1.15 1.76 17.17
N SER A 185 0.85 1.20 16.01
CA SER A 185 0.27 -0.14 15.90
C SER A 185 1.18 -1.20 16.55
N ALA A 186 2.50 -1.06 16.39
CA ALA A 186 3.48 -1.88 17.10
C ALA A 186 3.52 -1.62 18.62
N GLY A 187 3.27 -0.38 19.06
CA GLY A 187 3.21 -0.04 20.49
C GLY A 187 2.02 -0.66 21.24
N VAL A 188 0.87 -0.84 20.57
CA VAL A 188 -0.32 -1.50 21.15
C VAL A 188 -0.05 -2.96 21.53
N LEU A 189 0.88 -3.62 20.82
CA LEU A 189 1.31 -4.99 21.13
C LEU A 189 1.92 -5.10 22.53
N LYS A 190 2.62 -4.05 22.97
CA LYS A 190 3.32 -4.04 24.26
C LYS A 190 2.36 -3.86 25.44
N GLU A 191 1.29 -3.10 25.26
CA GLU A 191 0.26 -2.87 26.29
C GLU A 191 -0.65 -4.10 26.50
N GLY A 192 -0.90 -4.90 25.46
CA GLY A 192 -1.75 -6.10 25.56
C GLY A 192 -1.13 -7.24 26.37
N ASP A 193 0.19 -7.41 26.27
CA ASP A 193 0.93 -8.50 26.92
C ASP A 193 1.03 -8.33 28.45
N GLU A 194 0.99 -7.08 28.94
CA GLU A 194 1.01 -6.76 30.38
C GLU A 194 -0.34 -7.01 31.09
N THR A 195 -1.42 -7.31 30.34
CA THR A 195 -2.77 -7.47 30.91
C THR A 195 -3.25 -8.92 31.04
N THR A 196 -2.40 -9.90 30.75
CA THR A 196 -2.67 -11.32 30.99
C THR A 196 -2.03 -11.76 32.32
N PRO A 197 -2.76 -11.80 33.45
CA PRO A 197 -2.26 -12.49 34.64
C PRO A 197 -2.15 -13.98 34.31
N GLY A 198 -0.97 -14.55 34.55
CA GLY A 198 -0.71 -15.99 34.44
C GLY A 198 -1.44 -16.82 35.50
#